data_AF-A0A257TIR1-F1
#
_entry.id   AF-A0A257TIR1-F1
#
_cell.length_a   1.000
_cell.length_b   1.000
_cell.length_c   1.000
_cell.angle_alpha   90.00
_cell.angle_beta   90.00
_cell.angle_gamma   90.00
#
_symmetry.space_group_name_H-M   'P 1'
#
loop_
_entity.id
_entity.type
_entity.pdbx_description
1 polymer ?
#
loop_
_entity_poly.entity_id
_entity_poly.type
_entity_poly.pdbx_seq_one_letter_code
_entity_poly.pdbx_strand_id
1 'polypeptide(L)'
;MRIILPIITAISFSCLFNPAGSTAGDEQPAVPIENRWEIQFPDNDTLKSYARFLDQFGIELGVRHKNEVTYLRNFSAGQPDVYRRPANEEKRLYWNWREGELEDADLDLFKRAGIETEGKTVLHFYPEMMEQRLRLLERDFRGREVSAIKKTRFAVRRQGDEFSFYVVDQEVTASGAP
;
A
#
# COMPACT_ATOMS: atom_id res chain seq x y z
N MET A 1 29.77 11.04 -18.65
CA MET A 1 28.45 10.39 -18.74
C MET A 1 27.85 10.39 -17.35
N ARG A 2 27.01 11.39 -17.02
CA ARG A 2 26.35 11.46 -15.70
C ARG A 2 25.12 10.56 -15.76
N ILE A 3 25.16 9.46 -15.02
CA ILE A 3 23.99 8.60 -14.81
C ILE A 3 23.04 9.41 -13.92
N ILE A 4 22.00 9.98 -14.53
CA ILE A 4 20.88 10.55 -13.80
C ILE A 4 20.12 9.35 -13.27
N LEU A 5 20.36 9.01 -12.00
CA LEU A 5 19.47 8.11 -11.27
C LEU A 5 18.06 8.74 -11.32
N PRO A 6 17.02 8.03 -11.77
CA PRO A 6 15.66 8.54 -11.61
C PRO A 6 15.45 8.74 -10.12
N ILE A 7 15.06 9.96 -9.76
CA ILE A 7 14.73 10.34 -8.39
C ILE A 7 13.46 9.57 -8.08
N ILE A 8 13.60 8.37 -7.49
CA ILE A 8 12.47 7.60 -6.99
C ILE A 8 11.89 8.46 -5.87
N THR A 9 10.73 9.07 -6.13
CA THR A 9 10.02 9.86 -5.13
C THR A 9 9.62 8.89 -4.01
N ALA A 10 10.30 8.99 -2.87
CA ALA A 10 10.01 8.14 -1.72
C ALA A 10 8.70 8.60 -1.09
N ILE A 11 7.58 8.02 -1.54
CA ILE A 11 6.28 8.36 -0.99
C ILE A 11 6.07 7.57 0.30
N SER A 12 5.98 8.29 1.41
CA SER A 12 5.84 7.71 2.74
C SER A 12 4.36 7.52 3.08
N PHE A 13 3.95 6.28 3.29
CA PHE A 13 2.67 5.98 3.93
C PHE A 13 2.76 6.22 5.44
N SER A 14 1.65 6.67 6.02
CA SER A 14 1.40 6.43 7.44
C SER A 14 0.21 5.51 7.57
N CYS A 15 0.32 4.60 8.51
CA CYS A 15 -0.72 3.65 8.80
C CYS A 15 -1.54 4.18 9.98
N LEU A 16 -2.85 4.35 9.77
CA LEU A 16 -3.82 4.55 10.84
C LEU A 16 -4.54 3.21 11.01
N PHE A 17 -4.25 2.44 12.06
CA PHE A 17 -4.72 1.06 12.20
C PHE A 17 -6.09 0.93 12.90
N ASN A 18 -6.85 -0.12 12.56
CA ASN A 18 -7.96 -0.69 13.37
C ASN A 18 -7.58 -2.14 13.74
N PRO A 19 -7.42 -2.49 15.04
CA PRO A 19 -6.90 -3.78 15.46
C PRO A 19 -7.96 -4.88 15.42
N ALA A 20 -8.05 -5.61 14.31
CA ALA A 20 -8.87 -6.81 14.22
C ALA A 20 -8.22 -7.89 13.34
N GLY A 21 -7.08 -8.44 13.77
CA GLY A 21 -6.49 -9.59 13.08
C GLY A 21 -5.07 -9.96 13.48
N SER A 22 -4.76 -10.07 14.77
CA SER A 22 -3.52 -10.72 15.23
C SER A 22 -3.87 -12.03 15.90
N THR A 23 -3.89 -13.12 15.15
CA THR A 23 -3.90 -14.47 15.73
C THR A 23 -2.51 -14.79 16.25
N ALA A 24 -2.44 -15.04 17.56
CA ALA A 24 -1.27 -15.48 18.28
C ALA A 24 -0.76 -16.84 17.74
N GLY A 25 0.48 -16.83 17.26
CA GLY A 25 1.30 -17.99 16.93
C GLY A 25 2.74 -17.48 16.89
N ASP A 26 3.65 -18.20 17.54
CA ASP A 26 5.04 -17.81 17.81
C ASP A 26 5.76 -17.22 16.58
N GLU A 27 6.61 -16.22 16.81
CA GLU A 27 7.26 -15.30 15.83
C GLU A 27 6.49 -14.00 15.51
N GLN A 28 5.97 -13.31 16.54
CA GLN A 28 5.52 -11.93 16.33
C GLN A 28 6.73 -11.01 16.02
N PRO A 29 6.67 -10.20 14.95
CA PRO A 29 7.70 -9.21 14.67
C PRO A 29 7.84 -8.22 15.82
N ALA A 30 9.07 -7.82 16.14
CA ALA A 30 9.33 -6.79 17.17
C ALA A 30 8.74 -5.42 16.80
N VAL A 31 8.50 -5.18 15.50
CA VAL A 31 7.85 -3.96 14.98
C VAL A 31 6.60 -4.36 14.19
N PRO A 32 5.40 -3.85 14.56
CA PRO A 32 4.17 -4.08 13.81
C PRO A 32 4.32 -3.70 12.33
N ILE A 33 3.63 -4.42 11.43
CA ILE A 33 3.74 -4.22 9.97
C ILE A 33 3.51 -2.77 9.57
N GLU A 34 2.55 -2.12 10.21
CA GLU A 34 2.19 -0.74 10.00
C GLU A 34 3.33 0.27 10.18
N ASN A 35 4.30 -0.06 11.04
CA ASN A 35 5.45 0.79 11.35
C ASN A 35 6.73 0.29 10.67
N ARG A 36 6.67 -0.90 10.06
CA ARG A 36 7.82 -1.61 9.49
C ARG A 36 7.85 -1.52 7.97
N TRP A 37 6.70 -1.49 7.31
CA TRP A 37 6.61 -1.53 5.86
C TRP A 37 6.51 -0.15 5.26
N GLU A 38 7.32 0.08 4.23
CA GLU A 38 7.24 1.25 3.38
C GLU A 38 7.15 0.77 1.94
N ILE A 39 6.16 1.26 1.18
CA ILE A 39 6.02 0.93 -0.24
C ILE A 39 6.34 2.14 -1.07
N GLN A 40 7.35 2.00 -1.91
CA GLN A 40 7.73 2.96 -2.93
C GLN A 40 7.05 2.62 -4.24
N PHE A 41 6.42 3.61 -4.81
CA PHE A 41 5.76 3.48 -6.10
C PHE A 41 6.69 4.07 -7.16
N PRO A 42 6.75 3.47 -8.36
CA PRO A 42 7.46 4.08 -9.46
C PRO A 42 6.76 5.38 -9.81
N ASP A 43 7.50 6.30 -10.42
CA ASP A 43 6.89 7.45 -11.07
C ASP A 43 5.92 6.91 -12.13
N ASN A 44 4.63 7.16 -11.91
CA ASN A 44 3.59 6.66 -12.79
C ASN A 44 3.46 7.64 -13.95
N ASP A 45 3.94 7.26 -15.13
CA ASP A 45 3.87 8.15 -16.32
C ASP A 45 2.44 8.64 -16.64
N THR A 46 1.41 7.90 -16.23
CA THR A 46 0.00 8.30 -16.43
C THR A 46 -0.94 7.77 -15.33
N LEU A 47 -2.05 8.50 -15.12
CA LEU A 47 -3.18 8.07 -14.29
C LEU A 47 -3.77 6.71 -14.72
N LYS A 48 -3.70 6.39 -16.02
CA LYS A 48 -4.15 5.09 -16.56
C LYS A 48 -3.26 3.94 -16.11
N SER A 49 -1.94 4.14 -16.10
CA SER A 49 -1.00 3.12 -15.59
C SER A 49 -1.24 2.89 -14.10
N TYR A 50 -1.51 3.95 -13.34
CA TYR A 50 -1.83 3.87 -11.92
C TYR A 50 -3.15 3.12 -11.65
N ALA A 51 -4.21 3.43 -12.39
CA ALA A 51 -5.49 2.71 -12.30
C ALA A 51 -5.33 1.20 -12.55
N ARG A 52 -4.54 0.81 -13.55
CA ARG A 52 -4.23 -0.60 -13.85
C ARG A 52 -3.46 -1.26 -12.71
N PHE A 53 -2.52 -0.54 -12.11
CA PHE A 53 -1.78 -1.02 -10.96
C PHE A 53 -2.73 -1.34 -9.79
N LEU A 54 -3.64 -0.42 -9.45
CA LEU A 54 -4.62 -0.63 -8.39
C LEU A 54 -5.50 -1.86 -8.67
N ASP A 55 -6.00 -1.99 -9.90
CA ASP A 55 -6.85 -3.11 -10.31
C ASP A 55 -6.10 -4.45 -10.30
N GLN A 56 -4.85 -4.49 -10.78
CA GLN A 56 -4.05 -5.71 -10.83
C GLN A 56 -3.82 -6.29 -9.42
N PHE A 57 -3.59 -5.42 -8.43
CA PHE A 57 -3.36 -5.84 -7.06
C PHE A 57 -4.64 -5.90 -6.22
N GLY A 58 -5.80 -5.59 -6.80
CA GLY A 58 -7.08 -5.53 -6.10
C GLY A 58 -7.08 -4.51 -4.97
N ILE A 59 -6.27 -3.46 -5.07
CA ILE A 59 -6.22 -2.37 -4.11
C ILE A 59 -7.46 -1.52 -4.34
N GLU A 60 -8.22 -1.29 -3.27
CA GLU A 60 -9.39 -0.43 -3.33
C GLU A 60 -9.07 0.91 -2.68
N LEU A 61 -9.60 1.98 -3.23
CA LEU A 61 -9.54 3.29 -2.60
C LEU A 61 -10.80 3.47 -1.78
N GLY A 62 -10.72 4.16 -0.66
CA GLY A 62 -11.93 4.59 0.01
C GLY A 62 -11.79 5.89 0.77
N VAL A 63 -12.93 6.54 0.93
CA VAL A 63 -13.07 7.75 1.71
C VAL A 63 -13.91 7.43 2.93
N ARG A 64 -13.36 7.71 4.11
CA ARG A 64 -14.11 7.56 5.36
C ARG A 64 -14.94 8.82 5.62
N HIS A 65 -16.22 8.64 5.88
CA HIS A 65 -17.12 9.70 6.29
C HIS A 65 -17.98 9.21 7.47
N LYS A 66 -17.71 9.75 8.67
CA LYS A 66 -18.34 9.32 9.93
C LYS A 66 -18.09 7.81 10.16
N ASN A 67 -19.17 7.01 10.21
CA ASN A 67 -19.13 5.57 10.46
C ASN A 67 -19.25 4.74 9.17
N GLU A 68 -19.12 5.36 8.00
CA GLU A 68 -19.21 4.68 6.71
C GLU A 68 -17.92 4.94 5.91
N VAL A 69 -17.51 3.94 5.13
CA VAL A 69 -16.46 4.07 4.13
C VAL A 69 -17.08 3.88 2.76
N THR A 70 -16.84 4.85 1.87
CA THR A 70 -17.17 4.73 0.45
C THR A 70 -15.94 4.21 -0.27
N TYR A 71 -16.08 3.05 -0.92
CA TYR A 71 -15.02 2.35 -1.63
C TYR A 71 -15.17 2.54 -3.13
N LEU A 72 -14.03 2.62 -3.80
CA LEU A 72 -13.87 2.60 -5.25
C LEU A 72 -13.01 1.41 -5.64
N ARG A 73 -13.37 0.79 -6.77
CA ARG A 73 -12.59 -0.27 -7.43
C ARG A 73 -12.78 -0.21 -8.94
N ASN A 74 -12.07 -1.07 -9.69
CA ASN A 74 -12.20 -1.18 -11.14
C ASN A 74 -11.89 0.14 -11.86
N PHE A 75 -10.75 0.75 -11.52
CA PHE A 75 -10.35 2.08 -11.95
C PHE A 75 -10.04 2.17 -13.45
N SER A 76 -9.65 1.05 -14.07
CA SER A 76 -9.31 0.97 -15.49
C SER A 76 -10.53 0.98 -16.42
N ALA A 77 -11.74 0.78 -15.89
CA ALA A 77 -12.97 0.70 -16.67
C ALA A 77 -13.54 2.06 -17.13
N GLY A 78 -12.86 3.17 -16.82
CA GLY A 78 -13.28 4.53 -17.18
C GLY A 78 -14.08 5.22 -16.08
N GLN A 79 -15.14 4.57 -15.59
CA GLN A 79 -15.85 4.98 -14.37
C GLN A 79 -15.63 3.91 -13.27
N PRO A 80 -15.00 4.26 -12.14
CA PRO A 80 -14.80 3.32 -11.04
C PRO A 80 -16.14 2.87 -10.44
N ASP A 81 -16.21 1.60 -10.04
CA ASP A 81 -17.34 1.07 -9.29
C ASP A 81 -17.32 1.65 -7.87
N VAL A 82 -18.48 2.10 -7.39
CA VAL A 82 -18.63 2.67 -6.05
C VAL A 82 -19.53 1.79 -5.19
N TYR A 83 -19.09 1.48 -3.98
CA TYR A 83 -19.94 0.84 -2.97
C TYR A 83 -19.62 1.36 -1.57
N ARG A 84 -20.52 1.15 -0.61
CA ARG A 84 -20.35 1.65 0.76
C ARG A 84 -20.47 0.53 1.76
N ARG A 85 -19.68 0.60 2.83
CA ARG A 85 -19.80 -0.29 3.99
C ARG A 85 -19.60 0.44 5.31
N PRO A 86 -20.15 -0.08 6.40
CA PRO A 86 -19.84 0.38 7.75
C PRO A 86 -18.33 0.31 8.02
N ALA A 87 -17.77 1.38 8.59
CA ALA A 87 -16.34 1.47 8.89
C ALA A 87 -15.86 0.43 9.92
N ASN A 88 -16.77 -0.10 10.74
CA ASN A 88 -16.49 -1.14 11.74
C ASN A 88 -16.42 -2.56 11.15
N GLU A 89 -16.92 -2.77 9.93
CA GLU A 89 -16.79 -4.04 9.22
C GLU A 89 -15.46 -4.16 8.48
N GLU A 90 -14.73 -3.06 8.34
CA GLU A 90 -13.44 -3.03 7.67
C GLU A 90 -12.34 -3.55 8.60
N LYS A 91 -11.78 -4.70 8.21
CA LYS A 91 -10.71 -5.41 8.94
C LYS A 91 -9.41 -5.48 8.14
N ARG A 92 -9.42 -5.06 6.88
CA ARG A 92 -8.23 -5.09 6.02
C ARG A 92 -7.20 -4.08 6.49
N LEU A 93 -5.95 -4.35 6.15
CA LEU A 93 -4.89 -3.36 6.27
C LEU A 93 -5.23 -2.18 5.36
N TYR A 94 -5.20 -0.99 5.92
CA TYR A 94 -5.33 0.23 5.15
C TYR A 94 -4.26 1.24 5.49
N TRP A 95 -3.86 2.00 4.47
CA TRP A 95 -2.90 3.07 4.64
C TRP A 95 -3.47 4.38 4.10
N ASN A 96 -2.94 5.49 4.59
CA ASN A 96 -3.19 6.80 4.02
C ASN A 96 -1.88 7.42 3.55
N TRP A 97 -1.96 8.21 2.49
CA TRP A 97 -0.83 9.06 2.11
C TRP A 97 -0.52 10.04 3.24
N ARG A 98 0.77 10.33 3.44
CA ARG A 98 1.19 11.49 4.24
C ARG A 98 1.21 12.75 3.40
N GLU A 99 1.80 12.66 2.21
CA GLU A 99 1.94 13.68 1.15
C GLU A 99 2.50 12.97 -0.10
N GLY A 100 2.13 13.40 -1.32
CA GLY A 100 2.80 12.98 -2.57
C GLY A 100 1.94 13.05 -3.84
N GLU A 101 2.56 12.99 -5.02
CA GLU A 101 1.89 13.08 -6.33
C GLU A 101 0.85 11.97 -6.58
N LEU A 102 0.91 10.87 -5.84
CA LEU A 102 -0.09 9.79 -5.93
C LEU A 102 -1.37 10.08 -5.16
N GLU A 103 -1.32 11.00 -4.20
CA GLU A 103 -2.53 11.51 -3.56
C GLU A 103 -3.40 12.25 -4.59
N ASP A 104 -2.79 13.10 -5.42
CA ASP A 104 -3.50 13.81 -6.50
C ASP A 104 -4.13 12.83 -7.50
N ALA A 105 -3.42 11.74 -7.83
CA ALA A 105 -3.94 10.69 -8.70
C ALA A 105 -5.18 10.00 -8.10
N ASP A 106 -5.22 9.77 -6.79
CA ASP A 106 -6.41 9.22 -6.14
C ASP A 106 -7.56 10.21 -6.17
N LEU A 107 -7.31 11.48 -5.87
CA LEU A 107 -8.35 12.53 -5.92
C LEU A 107 -9.00 12.60 -7.30
N ASP A 108 -8.20 12.46 -8.37
CA ASP A 108 -8.69 12.37 -9.74
C ASP A 108 -9.55 11.11 -9.98
N LEU A 109 -9.20 9.96 -9.40
CA LEU A 109 -10.01 8.74 -9.47
C LEU A 109 -11.35 8.90 -8.74
N PHE A 110 -11.36 9.53 -7.56
CA PHE A 110 -12.60 9.86 -6.85
C PHE A 110 -13.48 10.83 -7.63
N LYS A 111 -12.87 11.85 -8.24
CA LYS A 111 -13.58 12.81 -9.10
C LYS A 111 -14.24 12.14 -10.30
N ARG A 112 -13.57 11.16 -10.94
CA ARG A 112 -14.16 10.35 -12.02
C ARG A 112 -15.36 9.54 -11.57
N ALA A 113 -15.37 9.09 -10.32
CA ALA A 113 -16.51 8.41 -9.72
C ALA A 113 -17.61 9.37 -9.23
N GLY A 114 -17.41 10.68 -9.33
CA GLY A 114 -18.35 11.69 -8.83
C GLY A 114 -18.39 11.79 -7.31
N ILE A 115 -17.32 11.37 -6.62
CA ILE A 115 -17.22 11.39 -5.16
C ILE A 115 -16.37 12.58 -4.72
N GLU A 116 -16.93 13.40 -3.83
CA GLU A 116 -16.22 14.51 -3.21
C GLU A 116 -15.27 14.01 -2.12
N THR A 117 -14.01 14.44 -2.17
CA THR A 117 -12.94 14.07 -1.23
C THR A 117 -12.50 15.22 -0.33
N GLU A 118 -13.02 16.43 -0.54
CA GLU A 118 -12.63 17.62 0.23
C GLU A 118 -12.88 17.42 1.73
N GLY A 119 -11.83 17.66 2.53
CA GLY A 119 -11.86 17.46 3.99
C GLY A 119 -12.00 16.00 4.45
N LYS A 120 -11.85 15.01 3.55
CA LYS A 120 -11.95 13.58 3.87
C LYS A 120 -10.58 12.91 3.74
N THR A 121 -10.36 11.89 4.57
CA THR A 121 -9.15 11.07 4.48
C THR A 121 -9.33 9.99 3.42
N VAL A 122 -8.45 10.02 2.41
CA VAL A 122 -8.32 8.96 1.41
C VAL A 122 -7.52 7.80 2.02
N LEU A 123 -8.03 6.58 1.84
CA LEU A 123 -7.48 5.35 2.38
C LEU A 123 -7.29 4.34 1.24
N HIS A 124 -6.18 3.60 1.27
CA HIS A 124 -5.92 2.45 0.39
C HIS A 124 -6.16 1.19 1.17
N PHE A 125 -7.09 0.35 0.71
CA PHE A 125 -7.39 -0.94 1.29
C PHE A 125 -6.67 -2.04 0.52
N TYR A 126 -5.80 -2.76 1.21
CA TYR A 126 -5.02 -3.84 0.63
C TYR A 126 -5.74 -5.18 0.88
N PRO A 127 -5.93 -6.02 -0.15
CA PRO A 127 -6.52 -7.33 0.05
C PRO A 127 -5.57 -8.27 0.81
N GLU A 128 -6.13 -9.23 1.56
CA GLU A 128 -5.35 -10.16 2.38
C GLU A 128 -4.28 -10.93 1.57
N MET A 129 -4.63 -11.35 0.35
CA MET A 129 -3.68 -12.00 -0.56
C MET A 129 -2.45 -11.13 -0.85
N MET A 130 -2.63 -9.82 -0.96
CA MET A 130 -1.55 -8.88 -1.21
C MET A 130 -0.66 -8.72 0.04
N GLU A 131 -1.28 -8.65 1.21
CA GLU A 131 -0.56 -8.66 2.48
C GLU A 131 0.29 -9.93 2.64
N GLN A 132 -0.30 -11.11 2.40
CA GLN A 132 0.41 -12.39 2.43
C GLN A 132 1.58 -12.41 1.43
N ARG A 133 1.40 -11.84 0.22
CA ARG A 133 2.47 -11.75 -0.78
C ARG A 133 3.64 -10.89 -0.30
N LEU A 134 3.38 -9.74 0.32
CA LEU A 134 4.43 -8.89 0.89
C LEU A 134 5.16 -9.56 2.06
N ARG A 135 4.43 -10.29 2.93
CA ARG A 135 5.03 -11.09 4.01
C ARG A 135 6.02 -12.13 3.47
N LEU A 136 5.64 -12.82 2.39
CA LEU A 136 6.52 -13.79 1.72
C LEU A 136 7.76 -13.12 1.13
N LEU A 137 7.60 -12.00 0.42
CA LEU A 137 8.72 -11.25 -0.16
C LEU A 137 9.71 -10.76 0.90
N GLU A 138 9.22 -10.28 2.03
CA GLU A 138 10.05 -9.84 3.16
C GLU A 138 10.86 -11.00 3.76
N ARG A 139 10.21 -12.13 4.03
CA ARG A 139 10.84 -13.32 4.60
C ARG A 139 11.91 -13.86 3.64
N ASP A 140 11.58 -13.95 2.37
CA ASP A 140 12.42 -14.57 1.35
C ASP A 140 13.63 -13.69 0.96
N PHE A 141 13.61 -12.38 1.25
CA PHE A 141 14.67 -11.45 0.84
C PHE A 141 16.04 -11.74 1.47
N ARG A 142 16.09 -12.00 2.78
CA ARG A 142 17.34 -12.35 3.50
C ARG A 142 17.24 -13.61 4.36
N GLY A 143 16.11 -14.32 4.33
CA GLY A 143 15.90 -15.53 5.13
C GLY A 143 16.09 -15.31 6.64
N ARG A 144 15.82 -14.09 7.12
CA ARG A 144 15.97 -13.70 8.53
C ARG A 144 14.68 -13.93 9.27
N GLU A 145 14.78 -14.19 10.57
CA GLU A 145 13.61 -14.19 11.43
C GLU A 145 12.91 -12.84 11.37
N VAL A 146 11.58 -12.89 11.26
CA VAL A 146 10.69 -11.74 11.15
C VAL A 146 10.82 -10.81 12.36
N SER A 147 11.19 -11.38 13.51
CA SER A 147 11.50 -10.72 14.79
C SER A 147 12.66 -9.72 14.72
N ALA A 148 13.65 -9.96 13.85
CA ALA A 148 14.85 -9.13 13.72
C ALA A 148 14.70 -7.97 12.71
N ILE A 149 13.57 -7.91 12.01
CA ILE A 149 13.32 -6.95 10.94
C ILE A 149 12.72 -5.67 11.52
N LYS A 150 13.45 -4.56 11.39
CA LYS A 150 13.03 -3.24 11.86
C LYS A 150 12.23 -2.49 10.80
N LYS A 151 12.67 -2.57 9.54
CA LYS A 151 12.03 -1.88 8.41
C LYS A 151 12.23 -2.67 7.12
N THR A 152 11.20 -2.75 6.29
CA THR A 152 11.25 -3.33 4.94
C THR A 152 10.71 -2.33 3.95
N ARG A 153 11.53 -1.96 2.97
CA ARG A 153 11.14 -1.07 1.88
C ARG A 153 10.86 -1.91 0.65
N PHE A 154 9.61 -1.93 0.24
CA PHE A 154 9.18 -2.51 -1.01
C PHE A 154 9.19 -1.45 -2.09
N ALA A 155 9.45 -1.84 -3.32
CA ALA A 155 9.13 -1.02 -4.48
C ALA A 155 8.30 -1.81 -5.48
N VAL A 156 7.57 -1.07 -6.29
CA VAL A 156 6.86 -1.60 -7.44
C VAL A 156 7.69 -1.33 -8.69
N ARG A 157 7.82 -2.34 -9.55
CA ARG A 157 8.37 -2.19 -10.90
C ARG A 157 7.36 -2.64 -11.94
N ARG A 158 7.42 -2.01 -13.10
CA ARG A 158 6.68 -2.44 -14.29
C ARG A 158 7.47 -3.53 -15.02
N GLN A 159 6.81 -4.64 -15.33
CA GLN A 159 7.33 -5.75 -16.12
C GLN A 159 6.41 -5.95 -17.33
N GLY A 160 6.72 -5.24 -18.42
CA GLY A 160 5.83 -5.18 -19.59
C GLY A 160 4.50 -4.51 -19.25
N ASP A 161 3.41 -5.29 -19.29
CA ASP A 161 2.05 -4.83 -18.95
C ASP A 161 1.63 -5.12 -17.51
N GLU A 162 2.47 -5.82 -16.75
CA GLU A 162 2.21 -6.17 -15.37
C GLU A 162 3.06 -5.34 -14.42
N PHE A 163 2.60 -5.26 -13.18
CA PHE A 163 3.35 -4.71 -12.06
C PHE A 163 3.82 -5.82 -11.13
N SER A 164 4.97 -5.64 -10.50
CA SER A 164 5.52 -6.60 -9.56
C SER A 164 6.19 -5.90 -8.38
N PHE A 165 5.95 -6.42 -7.18
CA PHE A 165 6.60 -5.96 -5.96
C PHE A 165 7.94 -6.66 -5.76
N TYR A 166 8.91 -5.91 -5.26
CA TYR A 166 10.19 -6.44 -4.82
C TYR A 166 10.69 -5.68 -3.60
N VAL A 167 11.53 -6.32 -2.79
CA VAL A 167 12.19 -5.65 -1.66
C VAL A 167 13.39 -4.88 -2.20
N VAL A 168 13.44 -3.58 -1.92
CA VAL A 168 14.58 -2.70 -2.26
C VAL A 168 15.60 -2.74 -1.14
N ASP A 169 15.12 -2.64 0.09
CA ASP A 169 15.95 -2.55 1.27
C ASP A 169 15.26 -3.17 2.48
N GLN A 170 16.07 -3.70 3.40
CA GLN A 170 15.61 -4.27 4.65
C GLN A 170 16.59 -3.93 5.77
N GLU A 171 16.12 -3.15 6.73
CA GLU A 171 16.86 -2.78 7.94
C GLU A 171 16.59 -3.84 9.01
N VAL A 172 17.67 -4.48 9.47
CA VAL A 172 17.64 -5.44 10.59
C VAL A 172 18.27 -4.80 11.81
N THR A 173 17.72 -5.10 12.99
CA THR A 173 18.36 -4.70 14.24
C THR A 173 19.66 -5.48 14.40
N ALA A 174 20.79 -4.80 14.62
CA ALA A 174 22.09 -5.44 14.82
C ALA A 174 22.14 -6.16 16.17
N SER A 175 21.49 -7.32 16.29
CA SER A 175 21.57 -8.23 17.43
C SER A 175 21.09 -9.61 16.98
N GLY A 176 22.01 -10.34 16.38
CA GLY A 176 21.80 -11.66 15.81
C GLY A 176 22.97 -11.99 14.90
N ALA A 177 24.17 -11.92 15.48
CA ALA A 177 25.31 -12.67 14.96
C ALA A 177 24.94 -14.17 15.06
N PRO A 178 25.43 -15.01 14.12
CA PRO A 178 25.20 -16.45 14.20
C PRO A 178 25.69 -17.05 15.52
#